data_AF-A0A349PJY8-F1
#
_entry.id   AF-A0A349PJY8-F1
#
_cell.length_a   1.000
_cell.length_b   1.000
_cell.length_c   1.000
_cell.angle_alpha   90.00
_cell.angle_beta   90.00
_cell.angle_gamma   90.00
#
_symmetry.space_group_name_H-M   'P 1'
#
loop_
_entity.id
_entity.type
_entity.pdbx_description
1 polymer ?
#
loop_
_entity_poly.entity_id
_entity_poly.type
_entity_poly.pdbx_seq_one_letter_code
_entity_poly.pdbx_strand_id
1 'polypeptide(L)'
;YHRDSGEGLDNFHVGVSRGIGGIAVKRDGNYYVSRNFTHWKTITTGPIRTSFILEYANWDANGQIISEKKYISLDYGSNLSKFEIEISGTNIVNAGITLHEKKGVSSKNTESGWISYWEPLDDSELGTGLFVPNKNLTSVDLYETDLKDESNYYAEIQVKNKKAIYYAGFGWKKSGQFETKASWENYLNAFALKTNNPLIISLK
;
A
#
# COMPACT_ATOMS: atom_id res chain seq x y z
N TYR A 1 -3.24 -4.34 25.85
CA TYR A 1 -3.27 -4.12 24.40
C TYR A 1 -2.17 -3.11 24.12
N HIS A 2 -1.23 -3.36 23.19
CA HIS A 2 0.03 -2.61 22.94
C HIS A 2 1.25 -2.89 23.86
N ARG A 3 1.54 -4.14 24.22
CA ARG A 3 2.88 -4.48 24.74
C ARG A 3 3.78 -4.85 23.58
N ASP A 4 4.85 -4.08 23.40
CA ASP A 4 5.96 -4.38 22.51
C ASP A 4 6.62 -5.70 22.94
N SER A 5 6.67 -6.66 22.02
CA SER A 5 7.32 -7.97 22.22
C SER A 5 8.63 -8.10 21.44
N GLY A 6 9.07 -7.04 20.76
CA GLY A 6 10.19 -7.06 19.82
C GLY A 6 9.85 -7.66 18.46
N GLU A 7 8.75 -8.40 18.32
CA GLU A 7 8.29 -8.97 17.04
C GLU A 7 7.27 -8.09 16.30
N GLY A 8 6.70 -7.10 16.98
CA GLY A 8 5.73 -6.17 16.41
C GLY A 8 4.95 -5.39 17.47
N LEU A 9 4.38 -4.27 17.06
CA LEU A 9 3.55 -3.39 17.87
C LEU A 9 2.30 -3.00 17.06
N ASP A 10 1.11 -3.21 17.62
CA ASP A 10 -0.16 -2.84 17.01
C ASP A 10 -0.55 -1.40 17.41
N ASN A 11 0.23 -0.39 17.00
CA ASN A 11 -0.03 1.03 17.33
C ASN A 11 -0.47 1.88 16.12
N PHE A 12 -0.71 1.24 14.97
CA PHE A 12 -1.11 1.91 13.74
C PHE A 12 -2.64 2.12 13.71
N HIS A 13 -3.11 3.25 14.23
CA HIS A 13 -4.54 3.57 14.25
C HIS A 13 -5.03 3.99 12.87
N VAL A 14 -5.83 3.13 12.23
CA VAL A 14 -6.34 3.41 10.89
C VAL A 14 -7.70 4.13 10.86
N GLY A 15 -8.47 4.15 11.94
CA GLY A 15 -9.78 4.85 11.97
C GLY A 15 -10.68 4.49 10.77
N VAL A 16 -11.25 5.51 10.11
CA VAL A 16 -11.93 5.37 8.81
C VAL A 16 -10.98 5.41 7.61
N SER A 17 -9.71 5.75 7.84
CA SER A 17 -8.66 5.69 6.82
C SER A 17 -8.45 4.24 6.38
N ARG A 18 -7.92 4.07 5.18
CA ARG A 18 -7.65 2.73 4.62
C ARG A 18 -6.26 2.21 4.98
N GLY A 19 -5.66 2.76 6.03
CA GLY A 19 -4.32 2.42 6.50
C GLY A 19 -3.29 2.57 5.39
N ILE A 20 -2.63 1.47 5.03
CA ILE A 20 -1.66 1.42 3.96
C ILE A 20 -2.06 0.41 2.88
N GLY A 21 -2.14 0.86 1.62
CA GLY A 21 -2.52 0.00 0.49
C GLY A 21 -4.03 -0.18 0.33
N GLY A 22 -4.86 0.63 1.00
CA GLY A 22 -6.25 0.80 0.59
C GLY A 22 -6.36 1.46 -0.78
N ILE A 23 -7.41 1.14 -1.56
CA ILE A 23 -7.65 1.81 -2.84
C ILE A 23 -8.84 2.77 -2.74
N ALA A 24 -8.81 3.79 -3.58
CA ALA A 24 -9.89 4.73 -3.84
C ALA A 24 -10.02 4.98 -5.34
N VAL A 25 -11.20 5.44 -5.78
CA VAL A 25 -11.42 5.99 -7.12
C VAL A 25 -11.69 7.48 -6.97
N LYS A 26 -10.88 8.32 -7.64
CA LYS A 26 -11.00 9.77 -7.60
C LYS A 26 -12.04 10.25 -8.61
N ARG A 27 -13.05 10.99 -8.16
CA ARG A 27 -14.10 11.60 -9.00
C ARG A 27 -14.45 12.97 -8.45
N ASP A 28 -14.46 13.97 -9.33
CA ASP A 28 -14.84 15.35 -8.98
C ASP A 28 -14.09 15.90 -7.75
N GLY A 29 -12.79 15.60 -7.69
CA GLY A 29 -11.90 16.01 -6.59
C GLY A 29 -12.00 15.16 -5.32
N ASN A 30 -12.95 14.23 -5.22
CA ASN A 30 -13.17 13.40 -4.03
C ASN A 30 -12.69 11.96 -4.24
N TYR A 31 -12.27 11.32 -3.16
CA TYR A 31 -11.80 9.93 -3.14
C TYR A 31 -12.88 9.00 -2.59
N TYR A 32 -13.43 8.15 -3.45
CA TYR A 32 -14.45 7.17 -3.08
C TYR A 32 -13.80 5.82 -2.79
N VAL A 33 -14.21 5.18 -1.69
CA VAL A 33 -13.60 3.94 -1.20
C VAL A 33 -14.63 2.82 -1.04
N SER A 34 -14.17 1.58 -1.16
CA SER A 34 -14.96 0.41 -0.79
C SER A 34 -15.18 0.33 0.72
N ARG A 35 -16.26 -0.36 1.11
CA ARG A 35 -16.55 -0.70 2.51
C ARG A 35 -15.69 -1.88 2.98
N ASN A 36 -16.25 -2.73 3.84
CA ASN A 36 -15.60 -3.97 4.28
C ASN A 36 -15.70 -5.04 3.19
N PHE A 37 -14.75 -5.98 3.19
CA PHE A 37 -14.84 -7.17 2.36
C PHE A 37 -16.04 -8.02 2.80
N THR A 38 -16.64 -8.73 1.87
CA THR A 38 -17.77 -9.63 2.11
C THR A 38 -17.35 -11.10 2.17
N HIS A 39 -16.22 -11.43 1.56
CA HIS A 39 -15.66 -12.78 1.57
C HIS A 39 -14.14 -12.75 1.60
N TRP A 40 -13.54 -13.80 2.16
CA TRP A 40 -12.09 -14.00 2.17
C TRP A 40 -11.74 -15.46 2.00
N LYS A 41 -10.56 -15.73 1.43
CA LYS A 41 -10.04 -17.08 1.25
C LYS A 41 -8.53 -17.11 1.34
N THR A 42 -7.99 -17.92 2.24
CA THR A 42 -6.55 -18.23 2.26
C THR A 42 -6.17 -19.08 1.04
N ILE A 43 -5.09 -18.71 0.36
CA ILE A 43 -4.53 -19.47 -0.77
C ILE A 43 -3.35 -20.31 -0.27
N THR A 44 -2.42 -19.70 0.48
CA THR A 44 -1.21 -20.37 0.98
C THR A 44 -0.79 -19.85 2.35
N THR A 45 -0.28 -20.77 3.16
CA THR A 45 0.38 -20.52 4.46
C THR A 45 1.70 -21.29 4.49
N GLY A 46 2.54 -21.06 3.47
CA GLY A 46 3.81 -21.76 3.32
C GLY A 46 4.96 -21.02 4.02
N PRO A 47 6.11 -21.68 4.22
CA PRO A 47 7.27 -21.09 4.90
C PRO A 47 7.91 -19.93 4.14
N ILE A 48 7.63 -19.78 2.84
CA ILE A 48 8.20 -18.73 1.97
C ILE A 48 7.17 -17.65 1.65
N ARG A 49 5.87 -17.99 1.64
CA ARG A 49 4.79 -17.09 1.24
C ARG A 49 3.51 -17.41 1.98
N THR A 50 2.88 -16.35 2.47
CA THR A 50 1.45 -16.37 2.77
C THR A 50 0.68 -15.58 1.71
N SER A 51 -0.50 -16.05 1.33
CA SER A 51 -1.38 -15.29 0.43
C SER A 51 -2.84 -15.62 0.65
N PHE A 52 -3.68 -14.64 0.37
CA PHE A 52 -5.12 -14.72 0.54
C PHE A 52 -5.84 -13.79 -0.44
N ILE A 53 -7.15 -13.98 -0.53
CA ILE A 53 -8.06 -13.22 -1.37
C ILE A 53 -9.04 -12.49 -0.48
N LEU A 54 -9.34 -11.23 -0.81
CA LEU A 54 -10.47 -10.47 -0.28
C LEU A 54 -11.42 -10.10 -1.42
N GLU A 55 -12.71 -10.35 -1.24
CA GLU A 55 -13.76 -9.96 -2.18
C GLU A 55 -14.64 -8.89 -1.57
N TYR A 56 -15.00 -7.89 -2.37
CA TYR A 56 -15.83 -6.77 -1.93
C TYR A 56 -17.15 -6.80 -2.69
N ALA A 57 -18.22 -6.37 -2.03
CA ALA A 57 -19.44 -6.00 -2.74
C ALA A 57 -19.14 -4.86 -3.73
N ASN A 58 -19.90 -4.81 -4.83
CA ASN A 58 -19.83 -3.66 -5.72
C ASN A 58 -20.13 -2.38 -4.95
N TRP A 59 -19.41 -1.31 -5.27
CA TRP A 59 -19.52 -0.02 -4.58
C TRP A 59 -19.57 1.11 -5.59
N ASP A 60 -20.15 2.23 -5.17
CA ASP A 60 -20.38 3.38 -6.04
C ASP A 60 -19.30 4.46 -5.83
N ALA A 61 -18.70 4.92 -6.92
CA ALA A 61 -17.81 6.06 -6.97
C ALA A 61 -18.47 7.19 -7.77
N ASN A 62 -19.43 7.87 -7.16
CA ASN A 62 -20.23 8.95 -7.78
C ASN A 62 -20.93 8.51 -9.09
N GLY A 63 -21.76 7.48 -9.01
CA GLY A 63 -22.50 6.90 -10.14
C GLY A 63 -21.70 5.89 -10.97
N GLN A 64 -20.42 5.68 -10.67
CA GLN A 64 -19.58 4.68 -11.30
C GLN A 64 -19.52 3.42 -10.43
N ILE A 65 -20.14 2.34 -10.87
CA ILE A 65 -20.10 1.06 -10.14
C ILE A 65 -18.73 0.40 -10.32
N ILE A 66 -18.07 0.13 -9.20
CA ILE A 66 -16.77 -0.53 -9.12
C ILE A 66 -16.96 -1.94 -8.58
N SER A 67 -16.29 -2.90 -9.21
CA SER A 67 -16.12 -4.26 -8.67
C SER A 67 -14.65 -4.46 -8.31
N GLU A 68 -14.39 -5.03 -7.13
CA GLU A 68 -13.05 -5.11 -6.53
C GLU A 68 -12.81 -6.48 -5.90
N LYS A 69 -11.67 -7.08 -6.24
CA LYS A 69 -11.14 -8.28 -5.61
C LYS A 69 -9.64 -8.14 -5.43
N LYS A 70 -9.14 -8.41 -4.22
CA LYS A 70 -7.72 -8.28 -3.88
C LYS A 70 -7.09 -9.64 -3.74
N TYR A 71 -6.00 -9.88 -4.45
CA TYR A 71 -5.07 -10.98 -4.20
C TYR A 71 -3.87 -10.38 -3.49
N ILE A 72 -3.66 -10.79 -2.23
CA ILE A 72 -2.62 -10.24 -1.38
C ILE A 72 -1.64 -11.36 -1.05
N SER A 73 -0.35 -11.09 -1.20
CA SER A 73 0.71 -12.02 -0.82
C SER A 73 1.86 -11.31 -0.11
N LEU A 74 2.42 -11.96 0.90
CA LEU A 74 3.63 -11.53 1.58
C LEU A 74 4.68 -12.64 1.49
N ASP A 75 5.86 -12.26 1.01
CA ASP A 75 7.03 -13.14 0.93
C ASP A 75 7.89 -12.98 2.18
N TYR A 76 8.46 -14.09 2.64
CA TYR A 76 9.36 -14.11 3.78
C TYR A 76 10.53 -13.14 3.58
N GLY A 77 10.78 -12.31 4.59
CA GLY A 77 11.83 -11.28 4.57
C GLY A 77 11.47 -9.99 3.81
N SER A 78 10.27 -9.89 3.24
CA SER A 78 9.78 -8.63 2.66
C SER A 78 9.06 -7.78 3.71
N ASN A 79 9.26 -6.47 3.67
CA ASN A 79 8.47 -5.49 4.43
C ASN A 79 7.25 -4.99 3.62
N LEU A 80 7.14 -5.37 2.34
CA LEU A 80 6.02 -5.01 1.48
C LEU A 80 5.22 -6.26 1.07
N SER A 81 3.90 -6.17 1.20
CA SER A 81 2.96 -7.12 0.61
C SER A 81 2.66 -6.73 -0.83
N LYS A 82 2.54 -7.70 -1.73
CA LYS A 82 2.02 -7.49 -3.09
C LYS A 82 0.50 -7.40 -3.01
N PHE A 83 -0.05 -6.37 -3.63
CA PHE A 83 -1.47 -6.21 -3.90
C PHE A 83 -1.69 -6.32 -5.41
N GLU A 84 -2.45 -7.33 -5.81
CA GLU A 84 -2.98 -7.45 -7.15
C GLU A 84 -4.49 -7.26 -7.07
N ILE A 85 -4.95 -6.09 -7.49
CA ILE A 85 -6.36 -5.69 -7.45
C ILE A 85 -6.96 -6.03 -8.80
N GLU A 86 -7.81 -7.05 -8.85
CA GLU A 86 -8.71 -7.25 -9.96
C GLU A 86 -9.87 -6.26 -9.82
N ILE A 87 -10.01 -5.39 -10.82
CA ILE A 87 -10.95 -4.26 -10.77
C ILE A 87 -11.61 -4.01 -12.11
N SER A 88 -12.89 -3.66 -12.06
CA SER A 88 -13.67 -3.18 -13.19
C SER A 88 -14.48 -1.95 -12.81
N GLY A 89 -15.01 -1.26 -13.81
CA GLY A 89 -15.70 0.02 -13.63
C GLY A 89 -14.77 1.21 -13.83
N THR A 90 -13.47 1.12 -13.52
CA THR A 90 -12.47 2.20 -13.70
C THR A 90 -11.19 1.73 -14.42
N ASN A 91 -10.48 2.66 -15.04
CA ASN A 91 -9.15 2.45 -15.63
C ASN A 91 -8.01 2.99 -14.75
N ILE A 92 -8.33 3.67 -13.65
CA ILE A 92 -7.38 4.26 -12.71
C ILE A 92 -7.85 3.97 -11.28
N VAL A 93 -6.92 3.63 -10.41
CA VAL A 93 -7.14 3.50 -8.96
C VAL A 93 -6.09 4.28 -8.20
N ASN A 94 -6.42 4.74 -7.00
CA ASN A 94 -5.50 5.48 -6.13
C ASN A 94 -5.24 4.66 -4.89
N ALA A 95 -4.02 4.17 -4.71
CA ALA A 95 -3.64 3.43 -3.52
C ALA A 95 -3.00 4.39 -2.51
N GLY A 96 -3.45 4.35 -1.26
CA GLY A 96 -3.13 5.38 -0.25
C GLY A 96 -2.21 4.92 0.86
N ILE A 97 -1.48 5.88 1.41
CA ILE A 97 -0.82 5.85 2.72
C ILE A 97 -1.54 6.87 3.62
N THR A 98 -2.12 6.44 4.74
CA THR A 98 -2.69 7.37 5.72
C THR A 98 -1.63 8.31 6.29
N LEU A 99 -1.98 9.58 6.49
CA LEU A 99 -1.07 10.59 7.05
C LEU A 99 -1.25 10.78 8.56
N HIS A 100 -2.16 10.03 9.21
CA HIS A 100 -2.53 10.18 10.61
C HIS A 100 -2.72 11.65 11.03
N GLU A 101 -1.94 12.13 12.00
CA GLU A 101 -1.93 13.51 12.51
C GLU A 101 -1.01 14.44 11.71
N LYS A 102 -0.54 14.02 10.53
CA LYS A 102 0.31 14.78 9.60
C LYS A 102 1.66 15.20 10.20
N LYS A 103 2.21 14.39 11.11
CA LYS A 103 3.49 14.66 11.82
C LYS A 103 4.73 14.14 11.10
N GLY A 104 4.55 13.25 10.13
CA GLY A 104 5.62 12.68 9.34
C GLY A 104 6.01 13.50 8.11
N VAL A 105 7.01 12.98 7.39
CA VAL A 105 7.58 13.58 6.19
C VAL A 105 7.27 12.70 4.99
N SER A 106 6.53 13.25 4.01
CA SER A 106 6.28 12.60 2.73
C SER A 106 7.49 12.69 1.81
N SER A 107 7.80 11.62 1.10
CA SER A 107 8.81 11.59 0.04
C SER A 107 8.37 10.69 -1.11
N LYS A 108 8.99 10.87 -2.28
CA LYS A 108 8.67 10.10 -3.48
C LYS A 108 9.89 9.94 -4.38
N ASN A 109 9.86 8.88 -5.16
CA ASN A 109 10.68 8.71 -6.34
C ASN A 109 9.79 8.18 -7.47
N THR A 110 9.23 9.10 -8.26
CA THR A 110 8.30 8.74 -9.36
C THR A 110 8.99 7.98 -10.49
N GLU A 111 10.29 8.20 -10.69
CA GLU A 111 11.08 7.46 -11.67
C GLU A 111 11.21 5.97 -11.27
N SER A 112 11.46 5.73 -9.98
CA SER A 112 11.49 4.37 -9.41
C SER A 112 10.09 3.84 -9.03
N GLY A 113 9.04 4.65 -9.16
CA GLY A 113 7.65 4.26 -8.98
C GLY A 113 7.17 4.14 -7.52
N TRP A 114 7.79 4.80 -6.56
CA TRP A 114 7.38 4.71 -5.14
C TRP A 114 7.07 6.06 -4.47
N ILE A 115 6.20 6.00 -3.47
CA ILE A 115 5.93 7.04 -2.46
C ILE A 115 6.18 6.49 -1.06
N SER A 116 6.53 7.37 -0.12
CA SER A 116 6.86 7.02 1.25
C SER A 116 6.37 8.09 2.22
N TYR A 117 6.09 7.68 3.44
CA TYR A 117 5.78 8.57 4.56
C TYR A 117 6.51 8.08 5.80
N TRP A 118 7.37 8.92 6.37
CA TRP A 118 8.15 8.60 7.56
C TRP A 118 7.66 9.44 8.73
N GLU A 119 7.11 8.81 9.76
CA GLU A 119 6.46 9.51 10.87
C GLU A 119 7.00 9.09 12.24
N PRO A 120 7.07 10.03 13.20
CA PRO A 120 7.16 9.66 14.61
C PRO A 120 5.84 9.04 15.05
N LEU A 121 5.91 7.91 15.75
CA LEU A 121 4.75 7.22 16.31
C LEU A 121 5.08 6.74 17.73
N ASP A 122 4.39 7.32 18.70
CA ASP A 122 4.64 7.15 20.14
C ASP A 122 6.11 7.42 20.51
N ASP A 123 6.82 6.40 21.01
CA ASP A 123 8.23 6.44 21.41
C ASP A 123 9.19 5.94 20.31
N SER A 124 8.72 5.87 19.06
CA SER A 124 9.46 5.34 17.93
C SER A 124 9.14 6.08 16.63
N GLU A 125 9.58 5.51 15.50
CA GLU A 125 9.35 6.02 14.15
C GLU A 125 8.97 4.88 13.21
N LEU A 126 8.10 5.18 12.25
CA LEU A 126 7.56 4.26 11.26
C LEU A 126 7.76 4.83 9.85
N GLY A 127 8.33 4.03 8.96
CA GLY A 127 8.35 4.30 7.53
C GLY A 127 7.27 3.48 6.84
N THR A 128 6.28 4.12 6.25
CA THR A 128 5.32 3.46 5.36
C THR A 128 5.69 3.74 3.90
N GLY A 129 5.40 2.80 3.02
CA GLY A 129 5.78 2.92 1.62
C GLY A 129 4.87 2.16 0.69
N LEU A 130 4.74 2.72 -0.52
CA LEU A 130 3.98 2.14 -1.61
C LEU A 130 4.80 2.22 -2.89
N PHE A 131 4.96 1.09 -3.57
CA PHE A 131 5.68 0.96 -4.82
C PHE A 131 4.78 0.39 -5.93
N VAL A 132 4.81 1.00 -7.10
CA VAL A 132 4.03 0.62 -8.28
C VAL A 132 4.99 0.20 -9.41
N PRO A 133 5.00 -1.08 -9.82
CA PRO A 133 5.94 -1.58 -10.82
C PRO A 133 5.57 -1.16 -12.25
N ASN A 134 6.53 -1.37 -13.16
CA ASN A 134 6.36 -1.26 -14.62
C ASN A 134 5.88 0.12 -15.12
N LYS A 135 6.28 1.19 -14.42
CA LYS A 135 5.90 2.58 -14.77
C LYS A 135 4.38 2.81 -14.84
N ASN A 136 3.61 2.09 -14.03
CA ASN A 136 2.16 2.28 -13.93
C ASN A 136 1.74 3.35 -12.91
N LEU A 137 2.69 3.96 -12.18
CA LEU A 137 2.45 5.15 -11.37
C LEU A 137 2.27 6.35 -12.29
N THR A 138 1.05 6.86 -12.42
CA THR A 138 0.74 7.97 -13.35
C THR A 138 0.83 9.33 -12.67
N SER A 139 0.45 9.41 -11.41
CA SER A 139 0.54 10.63 -10.61
C SER A 139 0.59 10.31 -9.11
N VAL A 140 0.86 11.33 -8.32
CA VAL A 140 0.85 11.25 -6.85
C VAL A 140 0.12 12.47 -6.31
N ASP A 141 -0.67 12.28 -5.26
CA ASP A 141 -1.45 13.35 -4.66
C ASP A 141 -1.30 13.32 -3.13
N LEU A 142 -0.74 14.40 -2.58
CA LEU A 142 -0.68 14.60 -1.13
C LEU A 142 -1.99 15.29 -0.73
N TYR A 143 -2.97 14.47 -0.38
CA TYR A 143 -4.33 14.90 -0.10
C TYR A 143 -4.50 15.10 1.41
N GLU A 144 -4.49 16.36 1.84
CA GLU A 144 -4.65 16.74 3.25
C GLU A 144 -6.00 17.42 3.48
N THR A 145 -6.67 17.03 4.54
CA THR A 145 -7.95 17.61 4.98
C THR A 145 -7.93 17.87 6.48
N ASP A 146 -8.89 18.66 6.94
CA ASP A 146 -9.17 18.86 8.37
C ASP A 146 -10.13 17.79 8.93
N LEU A 147 -10.65 16.92 8.06
CA LEU A 147 -11.49 15.80 8.47
C LEU A 147 -10.60 14.70 9.06
N LYS A 148 -11.04 14.19 10.20
CA LYS A 148 -10.31 13.17 10.95
C LYS A 148 -10.14 11.91 10.09
N ASP A 149 -8.90 11.39 10.04
CA ASP A 149 -8.51 10.16 9.33
C ASP A 149 -8.74 10.16 7.80
N GLU A 150 -8.96 11.32 7.17
CA GLU A 150 -9.18 11.43 5.72
C GLU A 150 -7.96 11.92 4.93
N SER A 151 -6.89 12.33 5.62
CA SER A 151 -5.64 12.75 4.98
C SER A 151 -4.83 11.54 4.50
N ASN A 152 -4.46 11.54 3.23
CA ASN A 152 -3.80 10.41 2.57
C ASN A 152 -2.76 10.90 1.57
N TYR A 153 -1.67 10.14 1.43
CA TYR A 153 -0.76 10.25 0.31
C TYR A 153 -1.09 9.18 -0.73
N TYR A 154 -1.66 9.59 -1.86
CA TYR A 154 -2.13 8.69 -2.91
C TYR A 154 -1.10 8.50 -4.02
N ALA A 155 -0.94 7.25 -4.44
CA ALA A 155 -0.32 6.84 -5.69
C ALA A 155 -1.42 6.50 -6.70
N GLU A 156 -1.49 7.22 -7.80
CA GLU A 156 -2.41 6.94 -8.90
C GLU A 156 -1.83 5.85 -9.81
N ILE A 157 -2.58 4.78 -10.01
CA ILE A 157 -2.14 3.56 -10.67
C ILE A 157 -3.03 3.28 -11.87
N GLN A 158 -2.40 3.12 -13.02
CA GLN A 158 -3.07 2.69 -14.23
C GLN A 158 -3.52 1.23 -14.10
N VAL A 159 -4.81 0.97 -14.37
CA VAL A 159 -5.34 -0.39 -14.51
C VAL A 159 -4.96 -0.93 -15.89
N LYS A 160 -4.35 -2.12 -15.92
CA LYS A 160 -3.98 -2.86 -17.13
C LYS A 160 -4.55 -4.27 -17.06
N ASN A 161 -5.19 -4.73 -18.12
CA ASN A 161 -5.82 -6.07 -18.17
C ASN A 161 -6.72 -6.35 -16.95
N LYS A 162 -7.55 -5.35 -16.59
CA LYS A 162 -8.43 -5.37 -15.40
C LYS A 162 -7.69 -5.53 -14.06
N LYS A 163 -6.40 -5.21 -14.00
CA LYS A 163 -5.59 -5.32 -12.79
C LYS A 163 -4.82 -4.03 -12.49
N ALA A 164 -4.78 -3.66 -11.22
CA ALA A 164 -3.80 -2.72 -10.69
C ALA A 164 -2.87 -3.48 -9.73
N ILE A 165 -1.56 -3.34 -9.92
CA ILE A 165 -0.56 -4.04 -9.12
C ILE A 165 0.29 -3.00 -8.40
N TYR A 166 0.47 -3.18 -7.11
CA TYR A 166 1.40 -2.39 -6.29
C TYR A 166 1.87 -3.23 -5.10
N TYR A 167 2.83 -2.67 -4.37
CA TYR A 167 3.37 -3.24 -3.15
C TYR A 167 3.23 -2.19 -2.07
N ALA A 168 2.78 -2.59 -0.88
CA ALA A 168 2.61 -1.68 0.24
C ALA A 168 2.99 -2.36 1.54
N GLY A 169 3.56 -1.58 2.46
CA GLY A 169 3.97 -2.06 3.77
C GLY A 169 4.83 -1.04 4.50
N PHE A 170 5.52 -1.48 5.54
CA PHE A 170 6.15 -0.58 6.48
C PHE A 170 7.47 -1.13 7.01
N GLY A 171 8.32 -0.23 7.48
CA GLY A 171 9.49 -0.51 8.30
C GLY A 171 9.36 0.22 9.63
N TRP A 172 9.75 -0.42 10.72
CA TRP A 172 9.65 0.15 12.07
C TRP A 172 11.03 0.29 12.68
N LYS A 173 11.34 1.45 13.26
CA LYS A 173 12.68 1.75 13.78
C LYS A 173 13.16 0.73 14.81
N LYS A 174 12.30 0.36 15.76
CA LYS A 174 12.63 -0.63 16.82
C LYS A 174 12.79 -2.07 16.30
N SER A 175 12.43 -2.37 15.06
CA SER A 175 12.76 -3.66 14.45
C SER A 175 14.27 -3.85 14.21
N GLY A 176 15.05 -2.76 14.25
CA GLY A 176 16.48 -2.76 13.91
C GLY A 176 16.79 -2.92 12.41
N GLN A 177 15.76 -3.07 11.56
CA GLN A 177 15.95 -3.18 10.11
C GLN A 177 16.17 -1.82 9.44
N PHE A 178 15.52 -0.77 9.97
CA PHE A 178 15.53 0.58 9.40
C PHE A 178 15.65 1.64 10.49
N GLU A 179 16.87 2.08 10.77
CA GLU A 179 17.13 3.09 11.81
C GLU A 179 16.73 4.51 11.38
N THR A 180 16.59 4.74 10.06
CA THR A 180 16.38 6.08 9.50
C THR A 180 15.47 6.06 8.28
N LYS A 181 14.83 7.20 8.01
CA LYS A 181 14.14 7.48 6.73
C LYS A 181 14.97 7.11 5.51
N ALA A 182 16.25 7.48 5.50
CA ALA A 182 17.14 7.16 4.38
C ALA A 182 17.34 5.66 4.19
N SER A 183 17.48 4.88 5.28
CA SER A 183 17.60 3.42 5.19
C SER A 183 16.33 2.75 4.64
N TRP A 184 15.15 3.28 4.98
CA TRP A 184 13.87 2.84 4.44
C TRP A 184 13.71 3.17 2.95
N GLU A 185 14.05 4.40 2.55
CA GLU A 185 14.00 4.82 1.14
C GLU A 185 14.99 4.03 0.27
N ASN A 186 16.17 3.70 0.81
CA ASN A 186 17.12 2.81 0.14
C ASN A 186 16.55 1.39 -0.05
N TYR A 187 15.79 0.88 0.92
CA TYR A 187 15.06 -0.37 0.76
C TYR A 187 14.00 -0.29 -0.35
N LEU A 188 13.21 0.79 -0.40
CA LEU A 188 12.23 0.99 -1.47
C LEU A 188 12.89 1.06 -2.85
N ASN A 189 14.01 1.76 -2.98
CA ASN A 189 14.80 1.81 -4.22
C ASN A 189 15.30 0.41 -4.64
N ALA A 190 15.88 -0.34 -3.70
CA ALA A 190 16.39 -1.68 -3.96
C ALA A 190 15.26 -2.67 -4.31
N PHE A 191 14.10 -2.55 -3.63
CA PHE A 191 12.92 -3.35 -3.92
C PHE A 191 12.39 -3.06 -5.32
N ALA A 192 12.20 -1.77 -5.65
CA ALA A 192 11.74 -1.34 -6.97
C ALA A 192 12.65 -1.85 -8.10
N LEU A 193 13.97 -1.76 -7.91
CA LEU A 193 14.95 -2.26 -8.89
C LEU A 193 14.80 -3.78 -9.10
N LYS A 194 14.75 -4.57 -8.02
CA LYS A 194 14.62 -6.03 -8.10
C LYS A 194 13.30 -6.46 -8.72
N THR A 195 12.19 -5.83 -8.35
CA THR A 195 10.86 -6.19 -8.85
C THR A 195 10.69 -5.85 -10.34
N ASN A 196 11.25 -4.73 -10.80
CA ASN A 196 11.19 -4.35 -12.21
C ASN A 196 12.21 -5.11 -13.08
N ASN A 197 13.20 -5.78 -12.48
CA ASN A 197 14.23 -6.56 -13.18
C ASN A 197 14.29 -7.99 -12.62
N PRO A 198 13.22 -8.79 -12.77
CA PRO A 198 13.18 -10.14 -12.24
C PRO A 198 14.21 -11.02 -12.94
N LEU A 199 14.82 -11.94 -12.18
CA LEU A 199 15.70 -12.97 -12.74
C LEU A 199 14.89 -13.90 -13.64
N ILE A 200 15.25 -13.98 -14.93
CA ILE A 200 14.62 -14.89 -15.89
C ILE A 200 15.48 -16.17 -15.95
N ILE A 201 14.95 -17.26 -15.40
CA ILE A 201 15.58 -18.59 -15.49
C ILE A 201 14.91 -19.35 -16.63
N SER A 202 15.71 -19.84 -17.58
CA SER A 202 15.27 -20.79 -18.59
C SER A 202 15.89 -22.14 -18.30
N LEU A 203 15.06 -23.15 -18.06
CA LEU A 203 15.50 -24.53 -17.91
C LEU A 203 15.55 -25.16 -19.30
N LYS A 204 16.69 -25.79 -19.62
CA LYS A 204 16.85 -26.62 -20.82
C LYS A 204 16.49 -28.05 -20.53
#